data_AF-A0A7S1E4Q7-F1
#
_entry.id   AF-A0A7S1E4Q7-F1
#
_cell.length_a   1.000
_cell.length_b   1.000
_cell.length_c   1.000
_cell.angle_alpha   90.00
_cell.angle_beta   90.00
_cell.angle_gamma   90.00
#
_symmetry.space_group_name_H-M   'P 1'
#
loop_
_entity.id
_entity.type
_entity.pdbx_description
1 polymer ?
#
loop_
_entity_poly.entity_id
_entity_poly.type
_entity_poly.pdbx_seq_one_letter_code
_entity_poly.pdbx_strand_id
1 'polypeptide(L)'
;FGGRLGAGGGAGTLSWADSPMVAVRAFPGSPPYGTNWDFATTSGAIMTVIAVTFQASTVVETLVDEKVARIRMMMRMSGLKGWAYWTVTYCFWGLVVLFQGWLFLLITTFSVLPSGYRISVFAATDGGVQFVLFLLYGLTLTSLCFLLSSLLGNLVTARTIMTVFKLFLAILGGQMSPIFTDSAVPPAAMTIVSLFPPFGLLRAVLSMTDYAAQTVDPVRDASPTLGWAAVVEGRSPVGEVLVIFLLEAPLFLLLTYYFDQVSGTFGVHRHPLFFLGLSSHPAAALSAPDEEQGAGRPDDVAEEAARVAGMESLPVHQQDAVIVRNLRKVFPGHPPKVAVGDLTMGIRRGECVGFLGPNGAGKTTTINM
;
A
#
# COMPACT_ATOMS: atom_id res chain seq x y z
N PHE A 1 -65.52 -15.39 15.02
CA PHE A 1 -66.52 -16.01 15.89
C PHE A 1 -67.83 -15.28 15.71
N GLY A 2 -68.88 -15.98 15.30
CA GLY A 2 -70.18 -15.39 14.95
C GLY A 2 -71.02 -15.02 16.18
N GLY A 3 -71.95 -14.10 15.97
CA GLY A 3 -73.02 -13.74 16.90
C GLY A 3 -74.11 -12.95 16.19
N ARG A 4 -75.27 -13.58 16.00
CA ARG A 4 -76.55 -12.97 15.57
C ARG A 4 -77.30 -12.45 16.80
N LEU A 5 -78.15 -11.44 16.60
CA LEU A 5 -79.38 -10.99 17.32
C LEU A 5 -79.34 -9.44 17.40
N GLY A 6 -80.37 -8.66 17.08
CA GLY A 6 -81.77 -8.94 16.78
C GLY A 6 -82.45 -7.75 16.10
N ALA A 7 -83.69 -7.97 15.70
CA ALA A 7 -84.54 -7.10 14.91
C ALA A 7 -85.12 -5.89 15.69
N GLY A 8 -85.44 -4.81 14.97
CA GLY A 8 -86.26 -3.71 15.47
C GLY A 8 -86.35 -2.59 14.43
N GLY A 9 -87.54 -2.37 13.85
CA GLY A 9 -87.76 -1.53 12.67
C GLY A 9 -87.70 -0.01 12.90
N GLY A 10 -87.68 0.74 11.79
CA GLY A 10 -87.98 2.18 11.78
C GLY A 10 -87.12 3.01 10.82
N ALA A 11 -87.59 3.13 9.58
CA ALA A 11 -87.28 4.11 8.53
C ALA A 11 -86.17 5.16 8.77
N GLY A 12 -85.16 5.14 7.88
CA GLY A 12 -84.21 6.23 7.68
C GLY A 12 -83.00 5.75 6.88
N THR A 13 -83.10 5.70 5.55
CA THR A 13 -81.96 5.43 4.67
C THR A 13 -80.98 6.60 4.72
N LEU A 14 -80.04 6.57 5.68
CA LEU A 14 -78.85 7.41 5.66
C LEU A 14 -77.78 6.67 4.85
N SER A 15 -77.53 7.20 3.65
CA SER A 15 -76.39 6.84 2.81
C SER A 15 -75.10 7.07 3.60
N TRP A 16 -74.26 6.04 3.72
CA TRP A 16 -72.95 6.10 4.37
C TRP A 16 -71.95 7.03 3.64
N ALA A 17 -72.35 7.66 2.53
CA ALA A 17 -71.51 8.54 1.74
C ALA A 17 -71.37 9.97 2.31
N ASP A 18 -72.29 10.42 3.18
CA ASP A 18 -72.34 11.82 3.64
C ASP A 18 -71.98 12.02 5.13
N SER A 19 -71.29 11.05 5.75
CA SER A 19 -70.75 11.25 7.10
C SER A 19 -69.50 12.14 7.01
N PRO A 20 -69.43 13.31 7.66
CA PRO A 20 -68.19 14.07 7.71
C PRO A 20 -67.15 13.25 8.49
N MET A 21 -66.18 12.68 7.77
CA MET A 21 -65.04 12.00 8.35
C MET A 21 -64.18 13.04 9.09
N VAL A 22 -64.43 13.18 10.39
CA VAL A 22 -63.54 13.92 11.29
C VAL A 22 -62.31 13.06 11.50
N ALA A 23 -61.31 13.23 10.63
CA ALA A 23 -60.00 12.66 10.84
C ALA A 23 -59.32 13.41 11.99
N VAL A 24 -59.21 12.76 13.15
CA VAL A 24 -58.39 13.26 14.25
C VAL A 24 -56.93 13.19 13.79
N ARG A 25 -56.39 14.32 13.37
CA ARG A 25 -54.95 14.48 13.11
C ARG A 25 -54.25 14.30 14.46
N ALA A 26 -53.37 13.30 14.56
CA ALA A 26 -52.55 13.15 15.75
C ALA A 26 -51.83 14.48 16.05
N PHE A 27 -51.90 14.89 17.31
CA PHE A 27 -51.16 16.06 17.83
C PHE A 27 -49.70 15.93 17.38
N PRO A 28 -49.01 17.01 16.95
CA PRO A 28 -47.60 16.93 16.58
C PRO A 28 -46.81 16.57 17.84
N GLY A 29 -46.64 15.28 18.09
CA GLY A 29 -45.66 14.79 19.04
C GLY A 29 -44.31 15.24 18.53
N SER A 30 -43.51 15.82 19.43
CA SER A 30 -42.08 15.98 19.18
C SER A 30 -41.55 14.67 18.59
N PRO A 31 -40.73 14.70 17.53
CA PRO A 31 -40.10 13.48 17.02
C PRO A 31 -39.50 12.74 18.21
N PRO A 32 -39.64 11.41 18.29
CA PRO A 32 -39.05 10.67 19.38
C PRO A 32 -37.56 11.02 19.38
N TYR A 33 -37.11 11.69 20.43
CA TYR A 33 -35.70 11.71 20.82
C TYR A 33 -35.31 10.30 21.31
N GLY A 34 -35.60 9.29 20.51
CA GLY A 34 -34.86 8.06 20.54
C GLY A 34 -33.54 8.42 19.87
N THR A 35 -32.47 8.49 20.65
CA THR A 35 -31.14 8.25 20.13
C THR A 35 -31.14 6.88 19.48
N ASN A 36 -31.59 6.81 18.22
CA ASN A 36 -31.36 5.68 17.34
C ASN A 36 -29.87 5.70 17.07
N TRP A 37 -29.09 5.17 18.03
CA TRP A 37 -27.73 4.73 17.77
C TRP A 37 -27.87 3.61 16.75
N ASP A 38 -27.90 3.99 15.48
CA ASP A 38 -27.88 3.04 14.40
C ASP A 38 -26.49 2.39 14.44
N PHE A 39 -26.41 1.26 15.16
CA PHE A 39 -25.18 0.51 15.36
C PHE A 39 -24.51 0.27 14.00
N ALA A 40 -25.28 0.04 12.95
CA ALA A 40 -24.79 -0.14 11.58
C ALA A 40 -24.03 1.09 11.04
N THR A 41 -24.45 2.30 11.40
CA THR A 41 -23.87 3.56 10.91
C THR A 41 -22.51 3.86 11.57
N THR A 42 -22.38 3.67 12.89
CA THR A 42 -21.10 3.91 13.60
C THR A 42 -20.14 2.72 13.50
N SER A 43 -20.65 1.49 13.63
CA SER A 43 -19.82 0.28 13.46
C SER A 43 -19.41 0.07 12.00
N GLY A 44 -20.27 0.45 11.04
CA GLY A 44 -19.97 0.36 9.62
C GLY A 44 -18.75 1.18 9.20
N ALA A 45 -18.54 2.36 9.81
CA ALA A 45 -17.36 3.18 9.56
C ALA A 45 -16.05 2.44 9.94
N ILE A 46 -16.03 1.87 11.15
CA ILE A 46 -14.88 1.12 11.67
C ILE A 46 -14.66 -0.17 10.85
N MET A 47 -15.73 -0.89 10.54
CA MET A 47 -15.66 -2.12 9.73
C MET A 47 -15.14 -1.84 8.32
N THR A 48 -15.51 -0.71 7.71
CA THR A 48 -15.01 -0.32 6.40
C THR A 48 -13.49 -0.09 6.43
N VAL A 49 -12.98 0.60 7.45
CA VAL A 49 -11.53 0.81 7.62
C VAL A 49 -10.80 -0.52 7.80
N ILE A 50 -11.33 -1.43 8.62
CA ILE A 50 -10.73 -2.75 8.85
C ILE A 50 -10.71 -3.58 7.56
N ALA A 51 -11.82 -3.59 6.81
CA ALA A 51 -11.94 -4.35 5.58
C ALA A 51 -10.90 -3.92 4.54
N VAL A 52 -10.75 -2.61 4.30
CA VAL A 52 -9.78 -2.12 3.31
C VAL A 52 -8.33 -2.29 3.80
N THR A 53 -8.10 -2.24 5.11
CA THR A 53 -6.77 -2.52 5.70
C THR A 53 -6.35 -3.99 5.53
N PHE A 54 -7.29 -4.92 5.35
CA PHE A 54 -6.96 -6.33 5.14
C PHE A 54 -6.09 -6.54 3.89
N GLN A 55 -6.35 -5.76 2.83
CA GLN A 55 -5.59 -5.77 1.59
C GLN A 55 -4.11 -5.45 1.82
N ALA A 56 -3.79 -4.54 2.76
CA ALA A 56 -2.41 -4.16 3.07
C ALA A 56 -1.54 -5.35 3.48
N SER A 57 -2.11 -6.31 4.21
CA SER A 57 -1.37 -7.52 4.62
C SER A 57 -0.96 -8.37 3.44
N THR A 58 -1.89 -8.59 2.50
CA THR A 58 -1.60 -9.36 1.29
C THR A 58 -0.49 -8.71 0.48
N VAL A 59 -0.50 -7.38 0.32
CA VAL A 59 0.53 -6.65 -0.42
C VAL A 59 1.91 -6.82 0.22
N VAL A 60 2.02 -6.60 1.53
CA VAL A 60 3.31 -6.73 2.23
C VAL A 60 3.82 -8.17 2.18
N GLU A 61 2.94 -9.16 2.39
CA GLU A 61 3.32 -10.57 2.39
C GLU A 61 3.85 -11.02 1.03
N THR A 62 3.19 -10.67 -0.08
CA THR A 62 3.67 -11.05 -1.41
C THR A 62 4.99 -10.38 -1.75
N LEU A 63 5.16 -9.10 -1.42
CA LEU A 63 6.42 -8.37 -1.66
C LEU A 63 7.59 -8.96 -0.86
N VAL A 64 7.35 -9.35 0.40
CA VAL A 64 8.37 -9.98 1.23
C VAL A 64 8.65 -11.42 0.77
N ASP A 65 7.63 -12.16 0.35
CA ASP A 65 7.79 -13.51 -0.19
C ASP A 65 8.64 -13.50 -1.47
N GLU A 66 8.36 -12.59 -2.41
CA GLU A 66 9.17 -12.40 -3.63
C GLU A 66 10.63 -12.03 -3.30
N LYS A 67 10.83 -11.21 -2.25
CA LYS A 67 12.16 -10.81 -1.76
C LYS A 67 12.91 -12.00 -1.19
N VAL A 68 12.27 -12.84 -0.38
CA VAL A 68 12.87 -14.03 0.24
C VAL A 68 13.15 -15.11 -0.81
N ALA A 69 12.24 -15.31 -1.77
CA ALA A 69 12.39 -16.25 -2.88
C ALA A 69 13.42 -15.82 -3.93
N ARG A 70 14.00 -14.61 -3.79
CA ARG A 70 15.00 -14.02 -4.71
C ARG A 70 14.52 -13.88 -6.16
N ILE A 71 13.21 -13.82 -6.37
CA ILE A 71 12.60 -13.70 -7.71
C ILE A 71 13.09 -12.41 -8.40
N ARG A 72 13.18 -11.30 -7.65
CA ARG A 72 13.70 -10.03 -8.16
C ARG A 72 15.15 -10.13 -8.66
N MET A 73 15.99 -10.95 -8.01
CA MET A 73 17.37 -11.16 -8.44
C MET A 73 17.43 -11.97 -9.73
N MET A 74 16.63 -13.04 -9.82
CA MET A 74 16.51 -13.84 -11.05
C MET A 74 16.04 -12.98 -12.23
N MET A 75 15.04 -12.11 -12.01
CA MET A 75 14.56 -11.18 -13.04
C MET A 75 15.65 -10.18 -13.48
N ARG A 76 16.47 -9.67 -12.55
CA ARG A 76 17.62 -8.81 -12.89
C ARG A 76 18.69 -9.56 -13.66
N MET A 77 18.95 -10.83 -13.34
CA MET A 77 19.88 -11.69 -14.10
C MET A 77 19.37 -11.94 -15.52
N SER A 78 18.06 -11.97 -15.74
CA SER A 78 17.45 -12.01 -17.08
C SER A 78 17.45 -10.65 -17.81
N GLY A 79 18.06 -9.61 -17.24
CA GLY A 79 18.20 -8.29 -17.86
C GLY A 79 17.12 -7.27 -17.50
N LEU A 80 16.20 -7.57 -16.57
CA LEU A 80 15.16 -6.62 -16.16
C LEU A 80 15.77 -5.47 -15.34
N LYS A 81 15.50 -4.23 -15.75
CA LYS A 81 15.90 -3.03 -15.01
C LYS A 81 15.14 -2.96 -13.67
N GLY A 82 15.83 -2.57 -12.60
CA GLY A 82 15.24 -2.54 -11.25
C GLY A 82 14.03 -1.61 -11.09
N TRP A 83 14.01 -0.46 -11.77
CA TRP A 83 12.87 0.46 -11.73
C TRP A 83 11.63 -0.11 -12.42
N ALA A 84 11.81 -0.93 -13.46
CA ALA A 84 10.70 -1.50 -14.22
C ALA A 84 9.87 -2.46 -13.35
N TYR A 85 10.54 -3.28 -12.53
CA TYR A 85 9.86 -4.12 -11.53
C TYR A 85 8.98 -3.27 -10.61
N TRP A 86 9.53 -2.20 -10.01
CA TRP A 86 8.79 -1.36 -9.07
C TRP A 86 7.56 -0.70 -9.71
N THR A 87 7.69 -0.16 -10.92
CA THR A 87 6.58 0.43 -11.66
C THR A 87 5.51 -0.61 -11.98
N VAL A 88 5.89 -1.79 -12.47
CA VAL A 88 4.94 -2.85 -12.82
C VAL A 88 4.20 -3.36 -11.59
N THR A 89 4.91 -3.62 -10.49
CA THR A 89 4.30 -4.12 -9.26
C THR A 89 3.37 -3.07 -8.64
N TYR A 90 3.75 -1.79 -8.65
CA TYR A 90 2.88 -0.71 -8.16
C TYR A 90 1.65 -0.53 -9.05
N CYS A 91 1.79 -0.55 -10.38
CA CYS A 91 0.67 -0.49 -11.31
C CYS A 91 -0.28 -1.67 -11.13
N PHE A 92 0.24 -2.89 -10.92
CA PHE A 92 -0.59 -4.07 -10.66
C PHE A 92 -1.46 -3.87 -9.41
N TRP A 93 -0.86 -3.46 -8.28
CA TRP A 93 -1.63 -3.20 -7.06
C TRP A 93 -2.56 -1.99 -7.20
N GLY A 94 -2.16 -0.96 -7.96
CA GLY A 94 -3.02 0.17 -8.32
C GLY A 94 -4.26 -0.25 -9.11
N LEU A 95 -4.13 -1.20 -10.04
CA LEU A 95 -5.27 -1.77 -10.78
C LEU A 95 -6.20 -2.55 -9.85
N VAL A 96 -5.66 -3.31 -8.89
CA VAL A 96 -6.48 -3.99 -7.87
C VAL A 96 -7.24 -2.98 -7.02
N VAL A 97 -6.61 -1.87 -6.61
CA VAL A 97 -7.26 -0.78 -5.88
C VAL A 97 -8.34 -0.10 -6.73
N LEU A 98 -8.09 0.15 -8.02
CA LEU A 98 -9.09 0.71 -8.94
C LEU A 98 -10.30 -0.22 -9.07
N PHE A 99 -10.06 -1.52 -9.22
CA PHE A 99 -11.12 -2.53 -9.26
C PHE A 99 -11.94 -2.55 -7.95
N GLN A 100 -11.27 -2.50 -6.81
CA GLN A 100 -11.93 -2.42 -5.50
C GLN A 100 -12.78 -1.14 -5.35
N GLY A 101 -12.26 0.01 -5.79
CA GLY A 101 -13.00 1.27 -5.80
C GLY A 101 -14.23 1.23 -6.70
N TRP A 102 -14.12 0.58 -7.86
CA TRP A 102 -15.26 0.38 -8.76
C TRP A 102 -16.33 -0.54 -8.17
N LEU A 103 -15.93 -1.66 -7.54
CA LEU A 103 -16.86 -2.53 -6.80
C LEU A 103 -17.55 -1.78 -5.66
N PHE A 104 -16.83 -0.91 -4.97
CA PHE A 104 -17.39 -0.08 -3.91
C PHE A 104 -18.43 0.90 -4.44
N LEU A 105 -18.15 1.58 -5.56
CA LEU A 105 -19.11 2.45 -6.25
C LEU A 105 -20.40 1.68 -6.62
N LEU A 106 -20.26 0.46 -7.12
CA LEU A 106 -21.40 -0.42 -7.38
C LEU A 106 -22.22 -0.64 -6.10
N ILE A 107 -21.59 -1.03 -4.98
CA ILE A 107 -22.27 -1.25 -3.69
C ILE A 107 -23.02 0.02 -3.23
N THR A 108 -22.38 1.18 -3.31
CA THR A 108 -23.01 2.45 -2.91
C THR A 108 -24.23 2.78 -3.78
N THR A 109 -24.15 2.52 -5.09
CA THR A 109 -25.28 2.71 -6.02
C THR A 109 -26.42 1.75 -5.71
N PHE A 110 -26.11 0.48 -5.40
CA PHE A 110 -27.10 -0.51 -4.96
C PHE A 110 -27.75 -0.13 -3.62
N SER A 111 -27.02 0.50 -2.71
CA SER A 111 -27.55 0.97 -1.41
C SER A 111 -28.50 2.16 -1.51
N VAL A 112 -28.48 2.89 -2.64
CA VAL A 112 -29.38 4.01 -2.93
C VAL A 112 -30.66 3.56 -3.64
N LEU A 113 -30.73 2.30 -4.09
CA LEU A 113 -31.92 1.78 -4.78
C LEU A 113 -33.16 1.77 -3.86
N PRO A 114 -34.36 2.05 -4.40
CA PRO A 114 -35.63 2.06 -3.65
C PRO A 114 -36.02 0.73 -2.98
N SER A 115 -35.29 -0.37 -3.26
CA SER A 115 -35.64 -1.74 -2.86
C SER A 115 -35.25 -2.14 -1.42
N GLY A 116 -34.77 -1.22 -0.57
CA GLY A 116 -34.85 -1.40 0.89
C GLY A 116 -33.56 -1.58 1.70
N TYR A 117 -32.36 -1.33 1.16
CA TYR A 117 -31.12 -1.33 1.96
C TYR A 117 -30.42 0.04 1.92
N ARG A 118 -31.06 1.06 2.50
CA ARG A 118 -30.46 2.41 2.60
C ARG A 118 -29.47 2.44 3.76
N ILE A 119 -28.19 2.26 3.45
CA ILE A 119 -27.12 2.59 4.41
C ILE A 119 -26.96 4.12 4.38
N SER A 120 -27.37 4.78 5.46
CA SER A 120 -27.43 6.24 5.61
C SER A 120 -26.10 6.93 5.28
N VAL A 121 -24.98 6.36 5.72
CA VAL A 121 -23.61 6.87 5.49
C VAL A 121 -23.31 7.01 3.99
N PHE A 122 -23.69 5.99 3.21
CA PHE A 122 -23.35 5.96 1.79
C PHE A 122 -24.36 6.72 0.92
N ALA A 123 -25.62 6.80 1.35
CA ALA A 123 -26.66 7.55 0.64
C ALA A 123 -26.52 9.08 0.81
N ALA A 124 -25.94 9.54 1.92
CA ALA A 124 -25.81 10.97 2.22
C ALA A 124 -24.59 11.64 1.59
N THR A 125 -23.68 10.89 0.98
CA THR A 125 -22.46 11.42 0.35
C THR A 125 -22.47 11.11 -1.14
N ASP A 126 -21.95 12.03 -1.96
CA ASP A 126 -21.81 11.80 -3.40
C ASP A 126 -20.89 10.61 -3.69
N GLY A 127 -21.33 9.72 -4.59
CA GLY A 127 -20.57 8.52 -4.96
C GLY A 127 -19.21 8.84 -5.58
N GLY A 128 -19.07 9.99 -6.25
CA GLY A 128 -17.79 10.46 -6.77
C GLY A 128 -16.79 10.78 -5.67
N VAL A 129 -17.23 11.49 -4.61
CA VAL A 129 -16.39 11.82 -3.43
C VAL A 129 -15.93 10.54 -2.74
N GLN A 130 -16.84 9.58 -2.52
CA GLN A 130 -16.51 8.28 -1.95
C GLN A 130 -15.48 7.52 -2.80
N PHE A 131 -15.70 7.45 -4.12
CA PHE A 131 -14.79 6.76 -5.02
C PHE A 131 -13.38 7.35 -4.96
N VAL A 132 -13.24 8.67 -5.02
CA VAL A 132 -11.92 9.33 -4.96
C VAL A 132 -11.27 9.13 -3.59
N LEU A 133 -12.03 9.18 -2.50
CA LEU A 133 -11.51 8.92 -1.15
C LEU A 133 -10.92 7.51 -1.03
N PHE A 134 -11.68 6.47 -1.41
CA PHE A 134 -11.20 5.09 -1.31
C PHE A 134 -10.07 4.79 -2.31
N LEU A 135 -10.09 5.41 -3.49
CA LEU A 135 -9.01 5.30 -4.47
C LEU A 135 -7.70 5.88 -3.92
N LEU A 136 -7.72 7.13 -3.45
CA LEU A 136 -6.53 7.77 -2.88
C LEU A 136 -6.04 7.05 -1.62
N TYR A 137 -6.97 6.60 -0.77
CA TYR A 137 -6.61 5.78 0.39
C TYR A 137 -5.91 4.49 -0.02
N GLY A 138 -6.45 3.75 -1.00
CA GLY A 138 -5.86 2.50 -1.45
C GLY A 138 -4.47 2.70 -2.08
N LEU A 139 -4.26 3.77 -2.85
CA LEU A 139 -2.95 4.12 -3.41
C LEU A 139 -1.95 4.50 -2.31
N THR A 140 -2.38 5.27 -1.30
CA THR A 140 -1.55 5.67 -0.16
C THR A 140 -1.19 4.46 0.70
N LEU A 141 -2.16 3.60 1.00
CA LEU A 141 -1.96 2.37 1.76
C LEU A 141 -1.01 1.41 1.03
N THR A 142 -1.15 1.27 -0.28
CA THR A 142 -0.21 0.49 -1.10
C THR A 142 1.20 1.07 -1.01
N SER A 143 1.34 2.39 -1.09
CA SER A 143 2.65 3.06 -0.97
C SER A 143 3.28 2.84 0.42
N LEU A 144 2.47 2.86 1.49
CA LEU A 144 2.91 2.49 2.84
C LEU A 144 3.33 1.01 2.94
N CYS A 145 2.62 0.10 2.27
CA CYS A 145 2.97 -1.32 2.24
C CYS A 145 4.33 -1.56 1.58
N PHE A 146 4.62 -0.84 0.48
CA PHE A 146 5.91 -0.91 -0.18
C PHE A 146 7.03 -0.44 0.76
N LEU A 147 6.80 0.66 1.49
CA LEU A 147 7.73 1.15 2.51
C LEU A 147 7.98 0.10 3.59
N LEU A 148 6.93 -0.47 4.17
CA LEU A 148 7.05 -1.53 5.19
C LEU A 148 7.78 -2.77 4.65
N SER A 149 7.50 -3.19 3.42
CA SER A 149 8.17 -4.34 2.79
C SER A 149 9.68 -4.14 2.64
N SER A 150 10.13 -2.90 2.46
CA SER A 150 11.56 -2.57 2.34
C SER A 150 12.33 -2.82 3.64
N LEU A 151 11.68 -2.61 4.79
CA LEU A 151 12.25 -2.75 6.13
C LEU A 151 12.23 -4.21 6.63
N LEU A 152 11.39 -5.06 6.04
CA LEU A 152 11.19 -6.44 6.46
C LEU A 152 12.08 -7.40 5.66
N GLY A 153 12.82 -8.26 6.38
CA GLY A 153 13.70 -9.27 5.78
C GLY A 153 13.13 -10.69 5.76
N ASN A 154 12.17 -10.97 6.64
CA ASN A 154 11.63 -12.32 6.87
C ASN A 154 10.11 -12.35 6.69
N LEU A 155 9.61 -13.38 6.00
CA LEU A 155 8.18 -13.54 5.73
C LEU A 155 7.35 -13.78 7.00
N VAL A 156 7.85 -14.61 7.92
CA VAL A 156 7.15 -14.91 9.18
C VAL A 156 6.99 -13.62 10.00
N THR A 157 8.06 -12.84 10.13
CA THR A 157 8.04 -11.55 10.84
C THR A 157 7.07 -10.57 10.18
N ALA A 158 7.05 -10.50 8.84
CA ALA A 158 6.10 -9.65 8.11
C ALA A 158 4.64 -10.03 8.39
N ARG A 159 4.31 -11.34 8.33
CA ARG A 159 2.96 -11.84 8.65
C ARG A 159 2.53 -11.50 10.07
N THR A 160 3.41 -11.71 11.05
CA THR A 160 3.11 -11.40 12.45
C THR A 160 2.91 -9.91 12.65
N ILE A 161 3.79 -9.06 12.11
CA ILE A 161 3.69 -7.59 12.23
C ILE A 161 2.39 -7.10 11.57
N MET A 162 2.08 -7.55 10.35
CA MET A 162 0.85 -7.12 9.66
C MET A 162 -0.43 -7.61 10.36
N THR A 163 -0.39 -8.80 10.99
CA THR A 163 -1.51 -9.29 11.79
C THR A 163 -1.71 -8.46 13.06
N VAL A 164 -0.63 -8.16 13.78
CA VAL A 164 -0.68 -7.29 14.96
C VAL A 164 -1.11 -5.88 14.58
N PHE A 165 -0.61 -5.35 13.47
CA PHE A 165 -0.97 -4.05 12.92
C PHE A 165 -2.48 -3.94 12.62
N LYS A 166 -3.06 -4.95 11.97
CA LYS A 166 -4.51 -5.02 11.73
C LYS A 166 -5.31 -5.04 13.03
N LEU A 167 -4.90 -5.86 14.01
CA LEU A 167 -5.57 -5.95 15.30
C LEU A 167 -5.50 -4.62 16.06
N PHE A 168 -4.32 -4.00 16.07
CA PHE A 168 -4.07 -2.71 16.69
C PHE A 168 -4.97 -1.62 16.09
N LEU A 169 -5.07 -1.57 14.76
CA LEU A 169 -5.97 -0.65 14.05
C LEU A 169 -7.45 -0.89 14.36
N ALA A 170 -7.87 -2.16 14.47
CA ALA A 170 -9.24 -2.50 14.82
C ALA A 170 -9.63 -2.00 16.22
N ILE A 171 -8.72 -2.16 17.19
CA ILE A 171 -8.94 -1.71 18.58
C ILE A 171 -8.91 -0.18 18.66
N LEU A 172 -7.86 0.45 18.11
CA LEU A 172 -7.72 1.90 18.17
C LEU A 172 -8.81 2.63 17.39
N GLY A 173 -9.25 2.09 16.25
CA GLY A 173 -10.30 2.71 15.45
C GLY A 173 -11.58 2.96 16.24
N GLY A 174 -11.95 2.04 17.14
CA GLY A 174 -13.10 2.23 18.04
C GLY A 174 -12.88 3.32 19.10
N GLN A 175 -11.65 3.50 19.57
CA GLN A 175 -11.31 4.49 20.60
C GLN A 175 -11.08 5.90 20.04
N MET A 176 -10.79 6.02 18.74
CA MET A 176 -10.52 7.30 18.10
C MET A 176 -11.78 8.11 17.75
N SER A 177 -12.95 7.47 17.70
CA SER A 177 -14.23 8.13 17.40
C SER A 177 -14.54 9.36 18.28
N PRO A 178 -14.46 9.30 19.63
CA PRO A 178 -14.70 10.48 20.48
C PRO A 178 -13.65 11.58 20.29
N ILE A 179 -12.42 11.24 19.91
CA ILE A 179 -11.32 12.21 19.72
C ILE A 179 -11.59 13.09 18.48
N PHE A 180 -12.21 12.53 17.44
CA PHE A 180 -12.51 13.26 16.21
C PHE A 180 -13.77 14.14 16.30
N THR A 181 -14.67 13.85 17.24
CA THR A 181 -15.91 14.61 17.45
C THR A 181 -15.78 15.66 18.55
N ASP A 182 -14.73 15.59 19.37
CA ASP A 182 -14.49 16.54 20.45
C ASP A 182 -13.92 17.88 19.92
N SER A 183 -14.73 18.94 20.07
CA SER A 183 -14.36 20.32 19.76
C SER A 183 -13.17 20.86 20.57
N ALA A 184 -12.80 20.21 21.68
CA ALA A 184 -11.65 20.61 22.50
C ALA A 184 -10.30 20.25 21.88
N VAL A 185 -10.28 19.33 20.89
CA VAL A 185 -9.03 18.88 20.26
C VAL A 185 -8.58 19.93 19.23
N PRO A 186 -7.32 20.42 19.30
CA PRO A 186 -6.85 21.43 18.36
C PRO A 186 -6.76 20.87 16.92
N PRO A 187 -7.08 21.67 15.89
CA PRO A 187 -7.07 21.22 14.49
C PRO A 187 -5.73 20.62 14.05
N ALA A 188 -4.62 21.18 14.53
CA ALA A 188 -3.28 20.67 14.22
C ALA A 188 -3.06 19.23 14.71
N ALA A 189 -3.60 18.86 15.89
CA ALA A 189 -3.51 17.51 16.40
C ALA A 189 -4.33 16.53 15.53
N MET A 190 -5.51 16.96 15.06
CA MET A 190 -6.31 16.16 14.14
C MET A 190 -5.57 15.92 12.81
N THR A 191 -4.90 16.94 12.27
CA THR A 191 -4.08 16.80 11.05
C THR A 191 -2.90 15.83 11.27
N ILE A 192 -2.21 15.91 12.40
CA ILE A 192 -1.08 15.01 12.72
C ILE A 192 -1.54 13.56 12.83
N VAL A 193 -2.66 13.30 13.51
CA VAL A 193 -3.24 11.95 13.61
C VAL A 193 -3.68 11.44 12.24
N SER A 194 -4.19 12.34 11.39
CA SER A 194 -4.61 12.00 10.01
C SER A 194 -3.43 11.67 9.10
N LEU A 195 -2.19 12.02 9.48
CA LEU A 195 -0.97 11.69 8.73
C LEU A 195 -0.64 10.19 8.72
N PHE A 196 -1.36 9.41 9.54
CA PHE A 196 -1.34 7.97 9.45
C PHE A 196 -2.56 7.52 8.63
N PRO A 197 -2.36 6.92 7.44
CA PRO A 197 -3.44 6.75 6.46
C PRO A 197 -4.72 6.09 7.00
N PRO A 198 -4.65 5.02 7.82
CA PRO A 198 -5.84 4.40 8.40
C PRO A 198 -6.67 5.34 9.28
N PHE A 199 -6.02 6.24 10.03
CA PHE A 199 -6.72 7.22 10.88
C PHE A 199 -7.27 8.39 10.06
N GLY A 200 -6.58 8.81 9.00
CA GLY A 200 -7.11 9.78 8.03
C GLY A 200 -8.42 9.27 7.41
N LEU A 201 -8.46 8.00 6.98
CA LEU A 201 -9.67 7.39 6.43
C LEU A 201 -10.78 7.33 7.47
N LEU A 202 -10.45 6.90 8.70
CA LEU A 202 -11.41 6.85 9.79
C LEU A 202 -12.05 8.22 10.06
N ARG A 203 -11.26 9.30 10.13
CA ARG A 203 -11.76 10.68 10.29
C ARG A 203 -12.70 11.07 9.14
N ALA A 204 -12.35 10.74 7.90
CA ALA A 204 -13.19 11.05 6.74
C ALA A 204 -14.53 10.29 6.77
N VAL A 205 -14.52 8.99 7.08
CA VAL A 205 -15.75 8.17 7.12
C VAL A 205 -16.63 8.55 8.31
N LEU A 206 -16.07 8.85 9.48
CA LEU A 206 -16.84 9.34 10.63
C LEU A 206 -17.49 10.69 10.33
N SER A 207 -16.78 11.60 9.65
CA SER A 207 -17.39 12.85 9.20
C SER A 207 -18.55 12.62 8.23
N MET A 208 -18.43 11.68 7.29
CA MET A 208 -19.54 11.30 6.40
C MET A 208 -20.73 10.76 7.20
N THR A 209 -20.49 9.98 8.25
CA THR A 209 -21.51 9.51 9.19
C THR A 209 -22.20 10.67 9.91
N ASP A 210 -21.45 11.66 10.40
CA ASP A 210 -22.03 12.83 11.07
C ASP A 210 -22.89 13.68 10.12
N TYR A 211 -22.43 13.84 8.87
CA TYR A 211 -23.21 14.48 7.80
C TYR A 211 -24.48 13.69 7.47
N ALA A 212 -24.40 12.36 7.41
CA ALA A 212 -25.56 11.51 7.23
C ALA A 212 -26.56 11.68 8.38
N ALA A 213 -26.10 11.72 9.63
CA ALA A 213 -26.97 11.90 10.79
C ALA A 213 -27.72 13.25 10.77
N GLN A 214 -27.08 14.32 10.29
CA GLN A 214 -27.69 15.65 10.17
C GLN A 214 -28.70 15.77 9.02
N THR A 215 -28.68 14.87 8.04
CA THR A 215 -29.52 14.92 6.83
C THR A 215 -30.77 14.03 6.91
N VAL A 216 -30.93 13.22 7.96
CA VAL A 216 -32.12 12.38 8.21
C VAL A 216 -33.27 13.19 8.82
N ASP A 217 -33.50 14.42 8.33
CA ASP A 217 -34.72 15.19 8.64
C ASP A 217 -35.83 14.80 7.64
N PRO A 218 -36.93 14.15 8.07
CA PRO A 218 -37.93 13.56 7.17
C PRO A 218 -38.84 14.57 6.43
N VAL A 219 -38.52 15.87 6.48
CA VAL A 219 -39.39 16.97 6.00
C VAL A 219 -38.87 17.65 4.73
N ARG A 220 -37.63 17.37 4.29
CA ARG A 220 -37.05 17.98 3.08
C ARG A 220 -36.59 16.90 2.11
N ASP A 221 -37.37 16.71 1.05
CA ASP A 221 -37.05 15.85 -0.13
C ASP A 221 -35.80 16.31 -0.93
N ALA A 222 -35.08 17.33 -0.43
CA ALA A 222 -33.79 17.75 -0.94
C ALA A 222 -32.80 17.78 0.24
N SER A 223 -32.31 16.62 0.67
CA SER A 223 -31.20 16.56 1.61
C SER A 223 -29.91 17.00 0.89
N PRO A 224 -29.11 17.91 1.45
CA PRO A 224 -27.82 18.25 0.88
C PRO A 224 -26.90 17.02 1.00
N THR A 225 -26.65 16.34 -0.11
CA THR A 225 -25.60 15.32 -0.17
C THR A 225 -24.25 16.00 0.06
N LEU A 226 -23.33 15.33 0.76
CA LEU A 226 -21.94 15.77 0.83
C LEU A 226 -21.32 15.65 -0.58
N GLY A 227 -21.47 16.72 -1.36
CA GLY A 227 -20.93 16.84 -2.71
C GLY A 227 -19.58 17.57 -2.73
N TRP A 228 -18.97 17.59 -3.91
CA TRP A 228 -17.68 18.24 -4.14
C TRP A 228 -17.61 19.70 -3.68
N ALA A 229 -18.70 20.46 -3.80
CA ALA A 229 -18.75 21.86 -3.33
C ALA A 229 -18.51 21.95 -1.81
N ALA A 230 -19.16 21.09 -1.01
CA ALA A 230 -18.99 21.08 0.44
C ALA A 230 -17.58 20.64 0.87
N VAL A 231 -16.96 19.75 0.09
CA VAL A 231 -15.58 19.29 0.29
C VAL A 231 -14.58 20.41 0.00
N VAL A 232 -14.77 21.14 -1.10
CA VAL A 232 -13.87 22.24 -1.53
C VAL A 232 -14.02 23.48 -0.65
N GLU A 233 -15.24 23.78 -0.21
CA GLU A 233 -15.52 24.89 0.71
C GLU A 233 -15.03 24.62 2.15
N GLY A 234 -14.46 23.44 2.43
CA GLY A 234 -13.91 23.10 3.74
C GLY A 234 -14.97 22.91 4.81
N ARG A 235 -16.21 22.58 4.44
CA ARG A 235 -17.28 22.30 5.42
C ARG A 235 -17.04 20.98 6.15
N SER A 236 -16.34 20.04 5.51
CA SER A 236 -15.98 18.74 6.07
C SER A 236 -14.45 18.50 6.05
N PRO A 237 -13.90 17.77 7.03
CA PRO A 237 -12.50 17.36 7.05
C PRO A 237 -12.10 16.40 5.91
N VAL A 238 -13.07 15.92 5.11
CA VAL A 238 -12.81 15.03 3.97
C VAL A 238 -11.86 15.70 2.97
N GLY A 239 -12.01 17.00 2.72
CA GLY A 239 -11.13 17.74 1.81
C GLY A 239 -9.67 17.75 2.28
N GLU A 240 -9.45 18.01 3.57
CA GLU A 240 -8.12 17.96 4.18
C GLU A 240 -7.48 16.57 4.04
N VAL A 241 -8.25 15.51 4.32
CA VAL A 241 -7.78 14.12 4.23
C VAL A 241 -7.40 13.74 2.79
N LEU A 242 -8.16 14.18 1.79
CA LEU A 242 -7.83 13.95 0.39
C LEU A 242 -6.49 14.59 -0.01
N VAL A 243 -6.23 15.81 0.45
CA VAL A 243 -4.95 16.50 0.22
C VAL A 243 -3.81 15.78 0.91
N ILE A 244 -4.01 15.32 2.16
CA ILE A 244 -3.02 14.53 2.90
C ILE A 244 -2.65 13.27 2.12
N PHE A 245 -3.63 12.47 1.67
CA PHE A 245 -3.37 11.26 0.90
C PHE A 245 -2.67 11.51 -0.43
N LEU A 246 -3.03 12.60 -1.13
CA LEU A 246 -2.39 12.99 -2.38
C LEU A 246 -0.88 13.29 -2.19
N LEU A 247 -0.50 13.85 -1.04
CA LEU A 247 0.88 14.16 -0.70
C LEU A 247 1.64 12.97 -0.10
N GLU A 248 0.97 12.12 0.67
CA GLU A 248 1.57 10.97 1.33
C GLU A 248 1.95 9.84 0.38
N ALA A 249 1.10 9.53 -0.60
CA ALA A 249 1.38 8.47 -1.57
C ALA A 249 2.76 8.65 -2.27
N PRO A 250 3.07 9.80 -2.90
CA PRO A 250 4.39 10.01 -3.50
C PRO A 250 5.51 10.06 -2.46
N LEU A 251 5.26 10.61 -1.26
CA LEU A 251 6.24 10.64 -0.17
C LEU A 251 6.66 9.23 0.25
N PHE A 252 5.72 8.32 0.47
CA PHE A 252 6.01 6.93 0.82
C PHE A 252 6.72 6.18 -0.31
N LEU A 253 6.40 6.46 -1.57
CA LEU A 253 7.12 5.88 -2.71
C LEU A 253 8.58 6.37 -2.79
N LEU A 254 8.82 7.67 -2.59
CA LEU A 254 10.17 8.22 -2.53
C LEU A 254 10.96 7.61 -1.38
N LEU A 255 10.33 7.48 -0.21
CA LEU A 255 10.93 6.89 0.96
C LEU A 255 11.21 5.39 0.77
N THR A 256 10.32 4.66 0.09
CA THR A 256 10.55 3.27 -0.32
C THR A 256 11.77 3.16 -1.22
N TYR A 257 11.86 4.02 -2.25
CA TYR A 257 13.01 4.04 -3.15
C TYR A 257 14.30 4.30 -2.39
N TYR A 258 14.29 5.25 -1.45
CA TYR A 258 15.43 5.54 -0.58
C TYR A 258 15.82 4.33 0.28
N PHE A 259 14.88 3.73 1.01
CA PHE A 259 15.18 2.57 1.87
C PHE A 259 15.57 1.31 1.08
N ASP A 260 15.07 1.09 -0.13
CA ASP A 260 15.52 -0.03 -0.97
C ASP A 260 17.00 0.10 -1.36
N GLN A 261 17.48 1.34 -1.57
CA GLN A 261 18.90 1.60 -1.85
C GLN A 261 19.78 1.40 -0.61
N VAL A 262 19.30 1.76 0.57
CA VAL A 262 20.05 1.71 1.83
C VAL A 262 20.03 0.32 2.46
N SER A 263 18.84 -0.26 2.57
CA SER A 263 18.60 -1.58 3.18
C SER A 263 18.90 -2.74 2.24
N GLY A 264 19.58 -2.47 1.11
CA GLY A 264 19.89 -3.41 0.02
C GLY A 264 20.38 -4.74 0.54
N THR A 265 19.44 -5.66 0.78
CA THR A 265 19.70 -6.93 1.50
C THR A 265 20.53 -7.88 0.62
N PHE A 266 20.69 -7.55 -0.66
CA PHE A 266 21.30 -8.41 -1.67
C PHE A 266 22.19 -7.65 -2.68
N GLY A 267 22.75 -6.49 -2.27
CA GLY A 267 23.72 -5.69 -3.04
C GLY A 267 24.57 -4.82 -2.11
N VAL A 268 25.69 -4.26 -2.60
CA VAL A 268 26.60 -3.44 -1.76
C VAL A 268 25.78 -2.36 -1.04
N HIS A 269 25.77 -2.41 0.30
CA HIS A 269 25.12 -1.41 1.15
C HIS A 269 25.57 -0.02 0.72
N ARG A 270 24.67 0.78 0.15
CA ARG A 270 24.94 2.20 -0.03
C ARG A 270 24.72 2.88 1.30
N HIS A 271 25.67 3.71 1.70
CA HIS A 271 25.58 4.48 2.94
C HIS A 271 24.26 5.27 2.98
N PRO A 272 23.54 5.36 4.12
CA PRO A 272 22.27 6.06 4.21
C PRO A 272 22.33 7.50 3.69
N LEU A 273 23.46 8.18 3.89
CA LEU A 273 23.68 9.55 3.39
C LEU A 273 24.30 9.61 1.98
N PHE A 274 23.93 8.73 1.06
CA PHE A 274 24.51 8.71 -0.31
C PHE A 274 24.31 10.03 -1.07
N PHE A 275 23.30 10.83 -0.70
CA PHE A 275 23.00 12.13 -1.30
C PHE A 275 23.99 13.24 -0.88
N LEU A 276 24.61 13.14 0.31
CA LEU A 276 25.53 14.17 0.82
C LEU A 276 26.93 14.10 0.19
N GLY A 277 27.15 13.25 -0.83
CA GLY A 277 28.47 13.11 -1.44
C GLY A 277 29.55 12.57 -0.49
N LEU A 278 29.19 12.23 0.76
CA LEU A 278 30.00 11.50 1.73
C LEU A 278 30.06 10.01 1.35
N SER A 279 30.33 9.77 0.08
CA SER A 279 31.02 8.58 -0.36
C SER A 279 32.41 8.68 0.23
N SER A 280 32.60 8.21 1.46
CA SER A 280 33.91 7.69 1.88
C SER A 280 34.15 6.35 1.20
N HIS A 281 34.02 6.31 -0.12
CA HIS A 281 34.97 5.56 -0.88
C HIS A 281 36.21 6.44 -0.86
N PRO A 282 37.30 6.08 -0.15
CA PRO A 282 38.54 6.29 -0.82
C PRO A 282 38.32 5.59 -2.16
N ALA A 283 38.48 6.33 -3.26
CA ALA A 283 39.14 5.75 -4.39
C ALA A 283 40.46 5.19 -3.84
N ALA A 284 40.41 4.04 -3.15
CA ALA A 284 41.48 3.10 -3.09
C ALA A 284 41.72 2.91 -4.57
N ALA A 285 42.78 3.57 -4.99
CA ALA A 285 43.01 3.92 -6.36
C ALA A 285 42.80 2.67 -7.21
N LEU A 286 42.72 2.88 -8.51
CA LEU A 286 43.46 1.98 -9.38
C LEU A 286 44.94 2.04 -8.94
N SER A 287 45.25 1.54 -7.74
CA SER A 287 46.58 1.17 -7.33
C SER A 287 46.96 0.17 -8.40
N ALA A 288 48.02 0.50 -9.12
CA ALA A 288 48.68 -0.40 -10.04
C ALA A 288 48.65 -1.83 -9.46
N PRO A 289 48.51 -2.86 -10.31
CA PRO A 289 48.56 -4.25 -9.85
C PRO A 289 49.70 -4.38 -8.85
N ASP A 290 49.40 -4.90 -7.65
CA ASP A 290 50.41 -5.08 -6.60
C ASP A 290 51.63 -5.79 -7.24
N GLU A 291 52.69 -5.04 -7.53
CA GLU A 291 53.90 -5.55 -8.21
C GLU A 291 54.60 -6.62 -7.35
N GLU A 292 54.18 -6.80 -6.10
CA GLU A 292 54.63 -7.85 -5.21
C GLU A 292 54.12 -9.27 -5.57
N GLN A 293 53.23 -9.45 -6.56
CA GLN A 293 52.83 -10.78 -7.05
C GLN A 293 53.48 -11.20 -8.38
N GLY A 294 54.44 -10.42 -8.91
CA GLY A 294 55.17 -10.79 -10.12
C GLY A 294 56.12 -11.99 -9.95
N ALA A 295 56.43 -12.41 -8.72
CA ALA A 295 57.47 -13.40 -8.44
C ALA A 295 56.96 -14.84 -8.15
N GLY A 296 55.67 -15.14 -8.38
CA GLY A 296 55.13 -16.47 -8.09
C GLY A 296 53.76 -16.79 -8.68
N ARG A 297 53.33 -16.07 -9.72
CA ARG A 297 52.09 -16.40 -10.43
C ARG A 297 52.35 -17.70 -11.22
N PRO A 298 51.55 -18.76 -11.02
CA PRO A 298 51.80 -20.02 -11.70
C PRO A 298 51.61 -19.85 -13.21
N ASP A 299 52.44 -20.56 -13.99
CA ASP A 299 52.61 -20.36 -15.43
C ASP A 299 51.27 -20.49 -16.19
N ASP A 300 50.41 -21.39 -15.74
CA ASP A 300 49.07 -21.62 -16.30
C ASP A 300 48.16 -20.38 -16.25
N VAL A 301 48.23 -19.61 -15.16
CA VAL A 301 47.45 -18.37 -15.00
C VAL A 301 47.99 -17.27 -15.92
N ALA A 302 49.31 -17.21 -16.13
CA ALA A 302 49.91 -16.23 -17.03
C ALA A 302 49.60 -16.56 -18.50
N GLU A 303 49.67 -17.83 -18.88
CA GLU A 303 49.28 -18.31 -20.21
C GLU A 303 47.81 -18.02 -20.51
N GLU A 304 46.93 -18.28 -19.55
CA GLU A 304 45.49 -18.00 -19.69
C GLU A 304 45.22 -16.50 -19.83
N ALA A 305 45.89 -15.65 -19.05
CA ALA A 305 45.77 -14.20 -19.18
C ALA A 305 46.22 -13.71 -20.56
N ALA A 306 47.32 -14.26 -21.10
CA ALA A 306 47.80 -13.96 -22.44
C ALA A 306 46.82 -14.44 -23.53
N ARG A 307 46.22 -15.63 -23.37
CA ARG A 307 45.20 -16.16 -24.27
C ARG A 307 43.96 -15.27 -24.30
N VAL A 308 43.46 -14.85 -23.14
CA VAL A 308 42.30 -13.97 -23.01
C VAL A 308 42.58 -12.58 -23.58
N ALA A 309 43.80 -12.05 -23.42
CA ALA A 309 44.21 -10.79 -24.03
C ALA A 309 44.17 -10.86 -25.57
N GLY A 310 44.63 -11.98 -26.15
CA GLY A 310 44.58 -12.21 -27.60
C GLY A 310 43.18 -12.29 -28.20
N MET A 311 42.14 -12.59 -27.41
CA MET A 311 40.77 -12.78 -27.91
C MET A 311 40.11 -11.55 -28.51
N GLU A 312 40.51 -10.34 -28.11
CA GLU A 312 39.92 -9.11 -28.66
C GLU A 312 40.21 -8.92 -30.14
N SER A 313 41.31 -9.52 -30.62
CA SER A 313 41.69 -9.47 -32.04
C SER A 313 40.94 -10.50 -32.89
N LEU A 314 40.24 -11.45 -32.27
CA LEU A 314 39.53 -12.51 -32.97
C LEU A 314 38.08 -12.09 -33.31
N PRO A 315 37.53 -12.57 -34.45
CA PRO A 315 36.12 -12.39 -34.77
C PRO A 315 35.21 -12.98 -33.68
N VAL A 316 34.02 -12.38 -33.46
CA VAL A 316 33.05 -12.77 -32.41
C VAL A 316 32.72 -14.27 -32.39
N HIS A 317 32.73 -14.95 -33.54
CA HIS A 317 32.44 -16.39 -33.64
C HIS A 317 33.59 -17.28 -33.13
N GLN A 318 34.79 -16.74 -32.96
CA GLN A 318 35.98 -17.42 -32.43
C GLN A 318 36.31 -17.01 -30.99
N GLN A 319 35.55 -16.07 -30.43
CA GLN A 319 35.70 -15.66 -29.05
C GLN A 319 35.03 -16.66 -28.09
N ASP A 320 35.56 -16.72 -26.88
CA ASP A 320 34.95 -17.47 -25.78
C ASP A 320 33.54 -16.94 -25.47
N ALA A 321 32.67 -17.83 -24.99
CA ALA A 321 31.29 -17.50 -24.65
C ALA A 321 31.21 -16.52 -23.47
N VAL A 322 32.15 -16.64 -22.53
CA VAL A 322 32.29 -15.74 -21.38
C VAL A 322 33.75 -15.34 -21.28
N ILE A 323 34.01 -14.04 -21.18
CA ILE A 323 35.34 -13.47 -21.02
C ILE A 323 35.35 -12.63 -19.74
N VAL A 324 36.20 -13.01 -18.78
CA VAL A 324 36.41 -12.30 -17.52
C VAL A 324 37.82 -11.74 -17.54
N ARG A 325 37.97 -10.45 -17.22
CA ARG A 325 39.25 -9.74 -17.27
C ARG A 325 39.46 -8.93 -16.00
N ASN A 326 40.60 -9.16 -15.36
CA ASN A 326 41.09 -8.43 -14.20
C ASN A 326 40.01 -8.21 -13.12
N LEU A 327 39.18 -9.23 -12.89
CA LEU A 327 38.08 -9.13 -11.94
C LEU A 327 38.65 -9.00 -10.53
N ARG A 328 38.27 -7.92 -9.84
CA ARG A 328 38.74 -7.60 -8.50
C ARG A 328 37.60 -7.18 -7.59
N LYS A 329 37.50 -7.80 -6.41
CA LYS A 329 36.54 -7.46 -5.35
C LYS A 329 37.24 -7.25 -4.03
N VAL A 330 37.08 -6.06 -3.49
CA VAL A 330 37.51 -5.74 -2.12
C VAL A 330 36.27 -5.47 -1.29
N PHE A 331 36.15 -6.16 -0.16
CA PHE A 331 35.12 -5.88 0.85
C PHE A 331 35.66 -4.86 1.86
N PRO A 332 34.83 -3.88 2.26
CA PRO A 332 35.20 -2.94 3.31
C PRO A 332 35.44 -3.69 4.64
N GLY A 333 36.47 -3.28 5.38
CA GLY A 333 36.89 -3.86 6.65
C GLY A 333 38.12 -3.14 7.19
N HIS A 334 38.49 -3.45 8.44
CA HIS A 334 39.73 -2.98 9.05
C HIS A 334 40.58 -4.19 9.49
N PRO A 335 41.55 -4.64 8.67
CA PRO A 335 41.92 -4.14 7.34
C PRO A 335 40.93 -4.55 6.22
N PRO A 336 40.90 -3.83 5.07
CA PRO A 336 40.06 -4.19 3.93
C PRO A 336 40.46 -5.57 3.38
N LYS A 337 39.47 -6.37 2.99
CA LYS A 337 39.69 -7.76 2.57
C LYS A 337 39.51 -7.89 1.05
N VAL A 338 40.58 -8.25 0.35
CA VAL A 338 40.51 -8.62 -1.07
C VAL A 338 39.92 -10.03 -1.16
N ALA A 339 38.71 -10.15 -1.71
CA ALA A 339 38.04 -11.44 -1.93
C ALA A 339 38.31 -12.02 -3.32
N VAL A 340 38.56 -11.17 -4.30
CA VAL A 340 39.04 -11.55 -5.65
C VAL A 340 40.10 -10.53 -6.04
N GLY A 341 41.28 -10.97 -6.42
CA GLY A 341 42.43 -10.10 -6.68
C GLY A 341 43.06 -10.42 -8.03
N ASP A 342 42.39 -10.04 -9.12
CA ASP A 342 42.87 -10.18 -10.51
C ASP A 342 42.58 -11.53 -11.20
N LEU A 343 41.30 -11.90 -11.26
CA LEU A 343 40.85 -13.07 -12.02
C LEU A 343 40.63 -12.73 -13.50
N THR A 344 41.38 -13.40 -14.37
CA THR A 344 41.23 -13.36 -15.83
C THR A 344 41.05 -14.78 -16.34
N MET A 345 39.95 -15.03 -17.07
CA MET A 345 39.65 -16.35 -17.66
C MET A 345 38.67 -16.23 -18.82
N GLY A 346 38.76 -17.15 -19.78
CA GLY A 346 37.81 -17.32 -20.86
C GLY A 346 37.15 -18.69 -20.83
N ILE A 347 35.83 -18.76 -21.07
CA ILE A 347 35.05 -20.00 -21.09
C ILE A 347 34.53 -20.26 -22.51
N ARG A 348 34.93 -21.39 -23.10
CA ARG A 348 34.52 -21.75 -24.47
C ARG A 348 33.04 -22.14 -24.53
N ARG A 349 32.46 -22.06 -25.73
CA ARG A 349 31.11 -22.59 -25.97
C ARG A 349 31.09 -24.10 -25.74
N GLY A 350 30.19 -24.56 -24.85
CA GLY A 350 30.05 -25.97 -24.51
C GLY A 350 31.00 -26.47 -23.40
N GLU A 351 31.79 -25.58 -22.81
CA GLU A 351 32.68 -25.91 -21.70
C GLU A 351 31.95 -25.78 -20.35
N CYS A 352 32.12 -26.76 -19.47
CA CYS A 352 31.60 -26.73 -18.10
C CYS A 352 32.72 -26.33 -17.14
N VAL A 353 32.53 -25.21 -16.44
CA VAL A 353 33.51 -24.68 -15.47
C VAL A 353 32.97 -24.80 -14.05
N GLY A 354 33.81 -25.26 -13.13
CA GLY A 354 33.51 -25.33 -11.70
C GLY A 354 34.59 -24.63 -10.87
N PHE A 355 34.17 -23.88 -9.85
CA PHE A 355 35.09 -23.25 -8.90
C PHE A 355 35.37 -24.19 -7.73
N LEU A 356 36.63 -24.61 -7.57
CA LEU A 356 37.09 -25.46 -6.46
C LEU A 356 38.13 -24.72 -5.63
N GLY A 357 38.12 -24.92 -4.31
CA GLY A 357 39.08 -24.32 -3.40
C GLY A 357 38.59 -24.28 -1.95
N PRO A 358 39.42 -23.86 -0.99
CA PRO A 358 39.05 -23.78 0.42
C PRO A 358 37.94 -22.72 0.69
N ASN A 359 37.33 -22.80 1.87
CA ASN A 359 36.37 -21.78 2.31
C ASN A 359 37.04 -20.40 2.39
N GLY A 360 36.38 -19.38 1.85
CA GLY A 360 36.92 -18.03 1.81
C GLY A 360 37.84 -17.71 0.62
N ALA A 361 38.07 -18.65 -0.31
CA ALA A 361 38.86 -18.42 -1.52
C ALA A 361 38.20 -17.53 -2.60
N GLY A 362 37.03 -16.93 -2.32
CA GLY A 362 36.35 -16.04 -3.27
C GLY A 362 35.38 -16.70 -4.25
N LYS A 363 35.23 -18.04 -4.27
CA LYS A 363 34.35 -18.77 -5.21
C LYS A 363 32.95 -18.17 -5.41
N THR A 364 32.18 -18.04 -4.32
CA THR A 364 30.82 -17.46 -4.36
C THR A 364 30.85 -15.97 -4.66
N THR A 365 31.91 -15.26 -4.26
CA THR A 365 32.10 -13.85 -4.60
C THR A 365 32.27 -13.67 -6.09
N THR A 366 33.10 -14.49 -6.75
CA THR A 366 33.31 -14.46 -8.19
C THR A 366 32.01 -14.67 -8.97
N ILE A 367 31.16 -15.61 -8.55
CA ILE A 367 29.90 -15.91 -9.24
C ILE A 367 28.83 -14.82 -9.02
N ASN A 368 28.85 -14.13 -7.88
CA ASN A 368 27.84 -13.13 -7.51
C ASN A 368 28.12 -11.71 -8.03
N MET A 369 29.27 -11.48 -8.65
CA MET A 369 29.62 -10.20 -9.27
C MET A 369 29.01 -10.09 -10.66
#